data_AF-A0A7C6WXN5-F1
#
_entry.id   AF-A0A7C6WXN5-F1
#
_cell.length_a   1.000
_cell.length_b   1.000
_cell.length_c   1.000
_cell.angle_alpha   90.00
_cell.angle_beta   90.00
_cell.angle_gamma   90.00
#
_symmetry.space_group_name_H-M   'P 1'
#
loop_
_entity.id
_entity.type
_entity.pdbx_description
1 polymer ?
#
loop_
_entity_poly.entity_id
_entity_poly.type
_entity_poly.pdbx_seq_one_letter_code
_entity_poly.pdbx_strand_id
1 'polypeptide(L)'
;MIFFTIPLVILGFIAPAIAELKSNASRFMGVTILLAYLSSVGAAAFAMIAGYAIIPHLSIASNIGDLREIPQPIIELNVPQLFSVMSALVLALMLGLATANTKAETMKKLLNEFQKIVLYIVQSIIIPILPVFIATTFAGLAYEGSITKQLPVFIQIILMVILGHFIWLAVLYALGGAISGKNPINVIKHYGPAYMTAVGTMSSAATLPVALRCIHKNQDIPRYIQDFVIPLCNTAHLCGSVLTETFFVMAVSQILYGTLPPLTQMITFILLLGLFGVAAPGVPGGTVMASLGIITGVLGFDQAGVAM
;
A
#
# COMPACT_ATOMS: atom_id res chain seq x y z
N MET A 1 -3.39 19.95 5.25
CA MET A 1 -3.34 19.67 3.80
C MET A 1 -3.31 18.17 3.48
N ILE A 2 -2.29 17.40 3.91
CA ILE A 2 -2.21 15.95 3.64
C ILE A 2 -3.51 15.23 4.04
N PHE A 3 -3.95 15.42 5.28
CA PHE A 3 -5.19 14.82 5.80
C PHE A 3 -6.47 15.28 5.09
N PHE A 4 -6.52 16.53 4.62
CA PHE A 4 -7.65 17.07 3.86
C PHE A 4 -7.83 16.35 2.52
N THR A 5 -6.73 15.95 1.88
CA THR A 5 -6.73 15.31 0.56
C THR A 5 -7.04 13.81 0.62
N ILE A 6 -6.89 13.16 1.78
CA ILE A 6 -7.13 11.72 1.96
C ILE A 6 -8.51 11.28 1.41
N PRO A 7 -9.65 11.88 1.80
CA PRO A 7 -10.96 11.46 1.29
C PRO A 7 -11.10 11.61 -0.23
N LEU A 8 -10.42 12.61 -0.82
CA LEU A 8 -10.39 12.82 -2.26
C LEU A 8 -9.58 11.74 -2.98
N VAL A 9 -8.48 11.29 -2.40
CA VAL A 9 -7.68 10.17 -2.90
C VAL A 9 -8.51 8.90 -2.92
N ILE A 10 -9.20 8.58 -1.83
CA ILE A 10 -10.08 7.39 -1.76
C ILE A 10 -11.12 7.43 -2.88
N LEU A 11 -11.86 8.53 -2.97
CA LEU A 11 -12.90 8.67 -3.99
C LEU A 11 -12.33 8.67 -5.40
N GLY A 12 -11.23 9.38 -5.62
CA GLY A 12 -10.58 9.56 -6.90
C GLY A 12 -9.88 8.32 -7.45
N PHE A 13 -9.52 7.34 -6.62
CA PHE A 13 -8.93 6.09 -7.09
C PHE A 13 -9.92 4.91 -7.05
N ILE A 14 -10.76 4.79 -6.02
CA ILE A 14 -11.66 3.62 -5.87
C ILE A 14 -12.86 3.71 -6.81
N ALA A 15 -13.57 4.84 -6.82
CA ALA A 15 -14.78 4.96 -7.65
C ALA A 15 -14.52 4.72 -9.15
N PRO A 16 -13.50 5.34 -9.79
CA PRO A 16 -13.18 5.07 -11.18
C PRO A 16 -12.71 3.63 -11.39
N ALA A 17 -11.88 3.07 -10.51
CA ALA A 17 -11.45 1.67 -10.63
C ALA A 17 -12.64 0.69 -10.67
N ILE A 18 -13.66 0.92 -9.82
CA ILE A 18 -14.88 0.10 -9.82
C ILE A 18 -15.76 0.40 -11.03
N ALA A 19 -15.90 1.67 -11.43
CA ALA A 19 -16.66 2.05 -12.63
C ALA A 19 -16.03 1.52 -13.93
N GLU A 20 -14.71 1.30 -13.93
CA GLU A 20 -13.95 0.75 -15.05
C GLU A 20 -13.97 -0.77 -15.13
N LEU A 21 -14.37 -1.47 -14.07
CA LEU A 21 -14.62 -2.92 -14.11
C LEU A 21 -15.70 -3.18 -15.17
N LYS A 22 -15.24 -3.46 -16.40
CA LYS A 22 -16.11 -3.70 -17.55
C LYS A 22 -17.04 -4.86 -17.20
N SER A 23 -18.34 -4.69 -17.46
CA SER A 23 -19.27 -5.83 -17.60
C SER A 23 -18.83 -6.83 -18.69
N ASN A 24 -17.92 -6.40 -19.59
CA ASN A 24 -17.26 -7.18 -20.64
C ASN A 24 -15.75 -7.39 -20.42
N ALA A 25 -15.23 -7.25 -19.18
CA ALA A 25 -13.88 -7.70 -18.91
C ALA A 25 -13.84 -9.18 -19.28
N SER A 26 -12.87 -9.60 -20.12
CA SER A 26 -12.76 -11.02 -20.45
C SER A 26 -12.68 -11.78 -19.13
N ARG A 27 -13.34 -12.94 -19.03
CA ARG A 27 -13.33 -13.80 -17.82
C ARG A 27 -11.92 -13.92 -17.23
N PHE A 28 -10.92 -13.92 -18.11
CA PHE A 28 -9.50 -13.87 -17.81
C PHE A 28 -9.03 -12.65 -17.00
N MET A 29 -9.38 -11.42 -17.39
CA MET A 29 -9.02 -10.20 -16.64
C MET A 29 -9.61 -10.19 -15.23
N GLY A 30 -10.88 -10.57 -15.11
CA GLY A 30 -11.57 -10.64 -13.82
C GLY A 30 -10.90 -11.64 -12.86
N VAL A 31 -10.50 -12.80 -13.38
CA VAL A 31 -9.74 -13.80 -12.60
C VAL A 31 -8.39 -13.24 -12.16
N THR A 32 -7.64 -12.56 -13.03
CA THR A 32 -6.34 -11.97 -12.67
C THR A 32 -6.47 -10.92 -11.57
N ILE A 33 -7.46 -10.03 -11.66
CA ILE A 33 -7.70 -9.00 -10.63
C ILE A 33 -8.10 -9.65 -9.29
N LEU A 34 -8.97 -10.67 -9.34
CA LEU A 34 -9.36 -11.42 -8.15
C LEU A 34 -8.16 -12.12 -7.50
N LEU A 35 -7.29 -12.75 -8.30
CA LEU A 35 -6.07 -13.38 -7.81
C LEU A 35 -5.11 -12.35 -7.20
N ALA A 36 -4.98 -11.17 -7.81
CA ALA A 36 -4.16 -10.08 -7.28
C ALA A 36 -4.71 -9.59 -5.92
N TYR A 37 -6.03 -9.39 -5.81
CA TYR A 37 -6.69 -9.03 -4.56
C TYR A 37 -6.46 -10.09 -3.47
N LEU A 38 -6.77 -11.36 -3.76
CA LEU A 38 -6.62 -12.47 -2.80
C LEU A 38 -5.16 -12.66 -2.38
N SER A 39 -4.22 -12.49 -3.30
CA SER A 39 -2.79 -12.53 -3.00
C SER A 39 -2.38 -11.36 -2.10
N SER A 40 -2.86 -10.14 -2.35
CA SER A 40 -2.57 -8.99 -1.48
C SER A 40 -3.15 -9.15 -0.08
N VAL A 41 -4.41 -9.60 0.04
CA VAL A 41 -5.04 -9.92 1.33
C VAL A 41 -4.30 -11.07 2.03
N GLY A 42 -3.86 -12.09 1.29
CA GLY A 42 -3.06 -13.19 1.84
C GLY A 42 -1.71 -12.71 2.37
N ALA A 43 -1.04 -11.80 1.67
CA ALA A 43 0.22 -11.19 2.09
C ALA A 43 0.04 -10.36 3.37
N ALA A 44 -1.06 -9.60 3.44
CA ALA A 44 -1.46 -8.84 4.61
C ALA A 44 -1.78 -9.76 5.79
N ALA A 45 -2.52 -10.84 5.57
CA ALA A 45 -2.85 -11.81 6.61
C ALA A 45 -1.59 -12.51 7.15
N PHE A 46 -0.67 -12.88 6.26
CA PHE A 46 0.64 -13.40 6.64
C PHE A 46 1.41 -12.39 7.51
N ALA A 47 1.48 -11.13 7.09
CA ALA A 47 2.11 -10.05 7.85
C ALA A 47 1.44 -9.84 9.21
N MET A 48 0.10 -9.86 9.26
CA MET A 48 -0.69 -9.70 10.47
C MET A 48 -0.39 -10.82 11.47
N ILE A 49 -0.43 -12.08 11.03
CA ILE A 49 -0.16 -13.24 11.88
C ILE A 49 1.27 -13.20 12.39
N ALA A 50 2.24 -12.95 11.50
CA ALA A 50 3.64 -12.80 11.89
C ALA A 50 3.84 -11.62 12.85
N GLY A 51 3.15 -10.51 12.61
CA GLY A 51 3.18 -9.32 13.45
C GLY A 51 2.70 -9.61 14.87
N TYR A 52 1.54 -10.26 15.04
CA TYR A 52 1.05 -10.67 16.36
C TYR A 52 1.98 -11.66 17.07
N ALA A 53 2.65 -12.53 16.31
CA ALA A 53 3.57 -13.50 16.87
C ALA A 53 4.92 -12.89 17.28
N ILE A 54 5.45 -11.94 16.51
CA ILE A 54 6.83 -11.48 16.65
C ILE A 54 6.92 -10.12 17.36
N ILE A 55 6.09 -9.14 16.99
CA ILE A 55 6.21 -7.75 17.46
C ILE A 55 6.15 -7.62 18.99
N PRO A 56 5.28 -8.32 19.73
CA PRO A 56 5.24 -8.23 21.19
C PRO A 56 6.53 -8.70 21.88
N HIS A 57 7.34 -9.51 21.20
CA HIS A 57 8.60 -10.04 21.71
C HIS A 57 9.80 -9.16 21.35
N LEU A 58 9.60 -8.11 20.54
CA LEU A 58 10.64 -7.13 20.27
C LEU A 58 10.87 -6.29 21.52
N SER A 59 12.14 -6.03 21.85
CA SER A 59 12.53 -5.17 22.98
C SER A 59 12.24 -3.71 22.66
N ILE A 60 10.97 -3.34 22.67
CA ILE A 60 10.51 -1.97 22.48
C ILE A 60 10.67 -1.27 23.82
N ALA A 61 11.64 -0.36 23.91
CA ALA A 61 11.93 0.36 25.15
C ALA A 61 10.72 1.23 25.55
N SER A 62 9.91 0.76 26.50
CA SER A 62 8.71 1.44 27.00
C SER A 62 8.99 2.55 28.02
N ASN A 63 10.19 3.15 27.99
CA ASN A 63 10.58 4.21 28.94
C ASN A 63 10.17 5.58 28.41
N ILE A 64 8.92 5.95 28.70
CA ILE A 64 8.29 7.26 28.45
C ILE A 64 8.81 8.33 29.45
N GLY A 65 9.54 7.93 30.49
CA GLY A 65 9.87 8.78 31.65
C GLY A 65 10.84 9.96 31.45
N ASP A 66 11.35 10.22 30.25
CA ASP A 66 12.32 11.30 29.97
C ASP A 66 12.03 12.06 28.65
N LEU A 67 10.78 12.04 28.17
CA LEU A 67 10.44 12.76 26.94
C LEU A 67 10.26 14.26 27.23
N ARG A 68 10.95 15.10 26.46
CA ARG A 68 10.72 16.56 26.50
C ARG A 68 9.37 16.88 25.87
N GLU A 69 8.62 17.80 26.47
CA GLU A 69 7.40 18.32 25.83
C GLU A 69 7.76 19.12 24.57
N ILE A 70 7.08 18.84 23.45
CA ILE A 70 7.22 19.63 22.23
C ILE A 70 6.59 21.01 22.45
N PRO A 71 7.29 22.12 22.11
CA PRO A 71 6.72 23.46 22.18
C PRO A 71 5.47 23.57 21.30
N GLN A 72 4.43 24.26 21.79
CA GLN A 72 3.23 24.47 20.99
C GLN A 72 3.55 25.29 19.73
N PRO A 73 3.00 24.91 18.56
CA PRO A 73 3.24 25.64 17.32
C PRO A 73 2.67 27.06 17.41
N ILE A 74 3.46 28.03 16.92
CA ILE A 74 3.10 29.46 16.93
C ILE A 74 1.89 29.73 16.00
N ILE A 75 1.73 28.92 14.94
CA ILE A 75 0.61 28.97 14.00
C ILE A 75 0.10 27.54 13.83
N GLU A 76 -1.13 27.30 14.29
CA GLU A 76 -1.82 26.03 14.09
C GLU A 76 -2.79 26.15 12.90
N LEU A 77 -2.36 25.66 11.74
CA LEU A 77 -3.16 25.70 10.51
C LEU A 77 -3.82 24.33 10.27
N ASN A 78 -4.86 24.04 11.06
CA ASN A 78 -5.59 22.79 10.97
C ASN A 78 -6.71 22.90 9.91
N VAL A 79 -6.46 22.31 8.74
CA VAL A 79 -7.48 22.17 7.70
C VAL A 79 -8.19 20.83 7.92
N PRO A 80 -9.46 20.82 8.40
CA PRO A 80 -10.18 19.60 8.72
C PRO A 80 -10.43 18.76 7.46
N GLN A 81 -10.64 17.46 7.63
CA GLN A 81 -10.99 16.57 6.51
C GLN A 81 -12.34 16.96 5.89
N LEU A 82 -12.47 16.87 4.56
CA LEU A 82 -13.73 17.17 3.86
C LEU A 82 -14.90 16.30 4.34
N PHE A 83 -14.64 15.02 4.55
CA PHE A 83 -15.54 14.04 5.14
C PHE A 83 -14.69 12.90 5.71
N SER A 84 -15.28 12.08 6.59
CA SER A 84 -14.55 10.96 7.18
C SER A 84 -14.09 9.96 6.11
N VAL A 85 -12.99 9.27 6.38
CA VAL A 85 -12.45 8.19 5.53
C VAL A 85 -13.51 7.14 5.23
N MET A 86 -14.26 6.70 6.25
CA MET A 86 -15.28 5.67 6.06
C MET A 86 -16.41 6.16 5.15
N SER A 87 -16.82 7.42 5.29
CA SER A 87 -17.77 8.05 4.38
C SER A 87 -17.23 8.12 2.95
N ALA A 88 -15.95 8.46 2.78
CA ALA A 88 -15.28 8.50 1.48
C ALA A 88 -15.29 7.14 0.79
N LEU A 89 -14.97 6.09 1.54
CA LEU A 89 -14.92 4.73 1.05
C LEU A 89 -16.29 4.22 0.64
N VAL A 90 -17.29 4.35 1.52
CA VAL A 90 -18.66 3.93 1.23
C VAL A 90 -19.20 4.68 0.01
N LEU A 91 -18.97 5.99 -0.06
CA LEU A 91 -19.33 6.81 -1.22
C LEU A 91 -18.64 6.33 -2.50
N ALA A 92 -17.33 6.04 -2.45
CA ALA A 92 -16.58 5.59 -3.61
C ALA A 92 -17.07 4.22 -4.12
N LEU A 93 -17.36 3.28 -3.21
CA LEU A 93 -17.94 1.98 -3.53
C LEU A 93 -19.32 2.14 -4.18
N MET A 94 -20.22 2.89 -3.54
CA MET A 94 -21.59 3.11 -4.03
C MET A 94 -21.58 3.81 -5.39
N LEU A 95 -20.78 4.87 -5.55
CA LEU A 95 -20.70 5.65 -6.78
C LEU A 95 -20.08 4.84 -7.91
N GLY A 96 -19.00 4.11 -7.65
CA GLY A 96 -18.36 3.23 -8.63
C GLY A 96 -19.30 2.11 -9.09
N LEU A 97 -19.93 1.38 -8.15
CA LEU A 97 -20.87 0.29 -8.45
C LEU A 97 -22.12 0.80 -9.20
N ALA A 98 -22.70 1.92 -8.76
CA ALA A 98 -23.86 2.51 -9.42
C ALA A 98 -23.51 2.95 -10.86
N THR A 99 -22.34 3.58 -11.06
CA THR A 99 -21.87 3.99 -12.39
C THR A 99 -21.69 2.80 -13.32
N ALA A 100 -21.08 1.71 -12.83
CA ALA A 100 -20.89 0.48 -13.59
C ALA A 100 -22.23 -0.18 -13.97
N ASN A 101 -23.14 -0.34 -13.00
CA ASN A 101 -24.41 -1.04 -13.19
C ASN A 101 -25.40 -0.26 -14.06
N THR A 102 -25.41 1.07 -13.96
CA THR A 102 -26.26 1.94 -14.79
C THR A 102 -25.66 2.21 -16.17
N LYS A 103 -24.41 1.79 -16.42
CA LYS A 103 -23.67 2.06 -17.66
C LYS A 103 -23.59 3.57 -17.98
N ALA A 104 -23.46 4.40 -16.94
CA ALA A 104 -23.44 5.86 -17.07
C ALA A 104 -22.09 6.34 -17.62
N GLU A 105 -21.91 6.32 -18.94
CA GLU A 105 -20.64 6.62 -19.61
C GLU A 105 -20.12 8.05 -19.29
N THR A 106 -21.02 9.03 -19.15
CA THR A 106 -20.63 10.40 -18.76
C THR A 106 -20.06 10.44 -17.35
N MET A 107 -20.68 9.73 -16.40
CA MET A 107 -20.19 9.65 -15.02
C MET A 107 -18.85 8.92 -14.96
N LYS A 108 -18.69 7.85 -15.73
CA LYS A 108 -17.41 7.15 -15.86
C LYS A 108 -16.29 8.07 -16.35
N LYS A 109 -16.54 8.85 -17.41
CA LYS A 109 -15.58 9.86 -17.90
C LYS A 109 -15.26 10.90 -16.83
N LEU A 110 -16.27 11.39 -16.11
CA LEU A 110 -16.08 12.34 -15.01
C LEU A 110 -15.19 11.77 -13.90
N LEU A 111 -15.43 10.53 -13.47
CA LEU A 111 -14.61 9.85 -12.45
C LEU A 111 -13.16 9.70 -12.91
N ASN A 112 -12.95 9.38 -14.19
CA ASN A 112 -11.60 9.25 -14.75
C ASN A 112 -10.87 10.60 -14.85
N GLU A 113 -11.55 11.68 -15.23
CA GLU A 113 -10.96 13.02 -15.21
C GLU A 113 -10.69 13.49 -13.76
N PHE A 114 -11.60 13.20 -12.83
CA PHE A 114 -11.41 13.47 -11.41
C PHE A 114 -10.19 12.71 -10.86
N GLN A 115 -10.00 11.44 -11.22
CA GLN A 115 -8.81 10.67 -10.87
C GLN A 115 -7.51 11.37 -11.33
N LYS A 116 -7.47 11.88 -12.57
CA LYS A 116 -6.29 12.61 -13.08
C LYS A 116 -6.03 13.89 -12.28
N ILE A 117 -7.08 14.63 -11.92
CA ILE A 117 -6.96 15.84 -11.09
C ILE A 117 -6.39 15.47 -9.71
N VAL A 118 -6.92 14.43 -9.07
CA VAL A 118 -6.46 13.95 -7.77
C VAL A 118 -5.01 13.46 -7.86
N LEU A 119 -4.65 12.72 -8.91
CA LEU A 119 -3.28 12.28 -9.16
C LEU A 119 -2.32 13.47 -9.30
N TYR A 120 -2.72 14.51 -10.03
CA TYR A 120 -1.94 15.74 -10.15
C TYR A 120 -1.74 16.45 -8.80
N ILE A 121 -2.80 16.53 -7.97
CA ILE A 121 -2.69 17.09 -6.61
C ILE A 121 -1.68 16.29 -5.79
N VAL A 122 -1.76 14.95 -5.83
CA VAL A 122 -0.82 14.09 -5.10
C VAL A 122 0.61 14.31 -5.58
N GLN A 123 0.86 14.29 -6.89
CA GLN A 123 2.21 14.39 -7.45
C GLN A 123 2.82 15.78 -7.34
N SER A 124 2.03 16.82 -7.58
CA SER A 124 2.54 18.20 -7.69
C SER A 124 2.47 18.97 -6.38
N ILE A 125 1.65 18.54 -5.43
CA ILE A 125 1.44 19.25 -4.16
C ILE A 125 1.86 18.37 -2.98
N ILE A 126 1.30 17.16 -2.85
CA ILE A 126 1.50 16.35 -1.65
C ILE A 126 2.91 15.75 -1.58
N ILE A 127 3.36 15.09 -2.66
CA ILE A 127 4.69 14.46 -2.71
C ILE A 127 5.82 15.48 -2.42
N PRO A 128 5.82 16.71 -2.97
CA PRO A 128 6.85 17.71 -2.64
C PRO A 128 6.82 18.20 -1.18
N ILE A 129 5.64 18.20 -0.53
CA ILE A 129 5.49 18.62 0.88
C ILE A 129 5.91 17.49 1.84
N LEU A 130 5.74 16.24 1.42
CA LEU A 130 5.94 15.06 2.27
C LEU A 130 7.36 14.99 2.89
N PRO A 131 8.48 15.26 2.18
CA PRO A 131 9.81 15.29 2.78
C PRO A 131 9.95 16.30 3.93
N VAL A 132 9.33 17.48 3.80
CA VAL A 132 9.36 18.50 4.86
C VAL A 132 8.56 18.01 6.06
N PHE A 133 7.35 17.48 5.83
CA PHE A 133 6.52 16.90 6.90
C PHE A 133 7.23 15.78 7.67
N ILE A 134 7.86 14.85 6.94
CA ILE A 134 8.67 13.77 7.53
C ILE A 134 9.84 14.38 8.32
N ALA A 135 10.62 15.27 7.72
CA ALA A 135 11.78 15.88 8.38
C ALA A 135 11.40 16.62 9.66
N THR A 136 10.32 17.41 9.66
CA THR A 136 9.86 18.12 10.87
C THR A 136 9.35 17.16 11.94
N THR A 137 8.71 16.06 11.55
CA THR A 137 8.23 15.06 12.51
C THR A 137 9.38 14.32 13.16
N PHE A 138 10.35 13.86 12.37
CA PHE A 138 11.57 13.22 12.89
C PHE A 138 12.42 14.19 13.73
N ALA A 139 12.43 15.49 13.40
CA ALA A 139 13.05 16.51 14.25
C ALA A 139 12.34 16.65 15.60
N GLY A 140 11.00 16.57 15.62
CA GLY A 140 10.20 16.52 16.85
C GLY A 140 10.56 15.29 17.71
N LEU A 141 10.54 14.10 17.12
CA LEU A 141 10.93 12.84 17.80
C LEU A 141 12.37 12.88 18.32
N ALA A 142 13.28 13.51 17.57
CA ALA A 142 14.66 13.71 18.02
C ALA A 142 14.76 14.69 19.19
N TYR A 143 13.97 15.77 19.19
CA TYR A 143 13.91 16.73 20.28
C TYR A 143 13.36 16.12 21.57
N GLU A 144 12.31 15.29 21.46
CA GLU A 144 11.75 14.54 22.58
C GLU A 144 12.72 13.49 23.13
N GLY A 145 13.69 13.05 22.33
CA GLY A 145 14.63 11.97 22.68
C GLY A 145 14.08 10.56 22.42
N SER A 146 12.94 10.44 21.72
CA SER A 146 12.31 9.15 21.40
C SER A 146 13.01 8.42 20.24
N ILE A 147 13.61 9.17 19.30
CA ILE A 147 14.23 8.60 18.09
C ILE A 147 15.35 7.60 18.37
N THR A 148 16.18 7.83 19.40
CA THR A 148 17.31 6.95 19.74
C THR A 148 16.85 5.61 20.31
N LYS A 149 15.66 5.57 20.90
CA LYS A 149 15.01 4.35 21.41
C LYS A 149 14.24 3.61 20.30
N GLN A 150 13.66 4.35 19.37
CA GLN A 150 12.82 3.80 18.30
C GLN A 150 13.65 3.29 17.10
N LEU A 151 14.76 3.93 16.77
CA LEU A 151 15.56 3.59 15.58
C LEU A 151 16.04 2.11 15.54
N PRO A 152 16.55 1.50 16.64
CA PRO A 152 16.92 0.08 16.63
C PRO A 152 15.73 -0.84 16.34
N VAL A 153 14.55 -0.52 16.88
CA VAL A 153 13.32 -1.29 16.64
C VAL A 153 12.90 -1.16 15.18
N PHE A 154 12.96 0.04 14.60
CA PHE A 154 12.68 0.25 13.17
C PHE A 154 13.59 -0.57 12.26
N ILE A 155 14.89 -0.66 12.58
CA ILE A 155 15.82 -1.51 11.82
C ILE A 155 15.41 -2.99 11.91
N GLN A 156 15.02 -3.47 13.09
CA GLN A 156 14.52 -4.85 13.25
C GLN A 156 13.25 -5.09 12.43
N ILE A 157 12.31 -4.14 12.42
CA ILE A 157 11.08 -4.21 11.62
C ILE A 157 11.41 -4.24 10.13
N ILE A 158 12.32 -3.38 9.64
CA ILE A 158 12.74 -3.36 8.23
C ILE A 158 13.31 -4.72 7.83
N LEU A 159 14.20 -5.29 8.65
CA LEU A 159 14.78 -6.61 8.40
C LEU A 159 13.69 -7.70 8.38
N MET A 160 12.74 -7.66 9.31
CA MET A 160 11.60 -8.59 9.35
C MET A 160 10.72 -8.46 8.09
N VAL A 161 10.44 -7.23 7.65
CA VAL A 161 9.67 -6.96 6.43
C VAL A 161 10.40 -7.51 5.20
N ILE A 162 11.71 -7.26 5.06
CA ILE A 162 12.52 -7.80 3.95
C ILE A 162 12.44 -9.33 3.94
N LEU A 163 12.59 -9.95 5.10
CA LEU A 163 12.53 -11.40 5.25
C LEU A 163 11.12 -11.93 4.91
N GLY A 164 10.08 -11.22 5.35
CA GLY A 164 8.68 -11.48 4.99
C GLY A 164 8.42 -11.41 3.49
N HIS A 165 9.04 -10.47 2.77
CA HIS A 165 8.95 -10.42 1.29
C HIS A 165 9.55 -11.67 0.66
N PHE A 166 10.73 -12.12 1.11
CA PHE A 166 11.35 -13.32 0.57
C PHE A 166 10.49 -14.58 0.83
N ILE A 167 9.92 -14.71 2.04
CA ILE A 167 9.01 -15.80 2.37
C ILE A 167 7.76 -15.76 1.47
N TRP A 168 7.11 -14.60 1.37
CA TRP A 168 5.90 -14.46 0.56
C TRP A 168 6.17 -14.72 -0.92
N LEU A 169 7.29 -14.22 -1.43
CA LEU A 169 7.74 -14.47 -2.79
C LEU A 169 7.98 -15.96 -3.04
N ALA A 170 8.63 -16.66 -2.10
CA ALA A 170 8.82 -18.11 -2.18
C ALA A 170 7.49 -18.87 -2.21
N VAL A 171 6.52 -18.46 -1.38
CA VAL A 171 5.16 -19.03 -1.39
C VAL A 171 4.49 -18.83 -2.76
N LEU A 172 4.51 -17.61 -3.32
CA LEU A 172 3.90 -17.32 -4.62
C LEU A 172 4.51 -18.16 -5.75
N TYR A 173 5.84 -18.22 -5.83
CA TYR A 173 6.52 -19.01 -6.86
C TYR A 173 6.35 -20.52 -6.66
N ALA A 174 6.37 -21.01 -5.42
CA ALA A 174 6.13 -22.43 -5.13
C ALA A 174 4.71 -22.86 -5.50
N LEU A 175 3.69 -22.06 -5.13
CA LEU A 175 2.30 -22.31 -5.52
C LEU A 175 2.13 -22.26 -7.04
N GLY A 176 2.70 -21.24 -7.70
CA GLY A 176 2.67 -21.13 -9.15
C GLY A 176 3.32 -22.33 -9.86
N GLY A 177 4.46 -22.79 -9.35
CA GLY A 177 5.15 -23.98 -9.86
C GLY A 177 4.36 -25.27 -9.64
N ALA A 178 3.78 -25.45 -8.45
CA ALA A 178 2.96 -26.61 -8.11
C ALA A 178 1.70 -26.71 -8.98
N ILE A 179 1.02 -25.59 -9.22
CA ILE A 179 -0.20 -25.55 -10.04
C ILE A 179 0.12 -25.76 -11.52
N SER A 180 1.20 -25.15 -12.03
CA SER A 180 1.57 -25.24 -13.45
C SER A 180 2.35 -26.51 -13.82
N GLY A 181 2.88 -27.23 -12.83
CA GLY A 181 3.83 -28.32 -13.05
C GLY A 181 5.19 -27.86 -13.61
N LYS A 182 5.48 -26.56 -13.56
CA LYS A 182 6.72 -25.96 -14.07
C LYS A 182 7.67 -25.57 -12.94
N ASN A 183 8.97 -25.60 -13.20
CA ASN A 183 9.96 -25.19 -12.21
C ASN A 183 9.98 -23.65 -12.09
N PRO A 184 9.66 -23.06 -10.93
CA PRO A 184 9.65 -21.60 -10.74
C PRO A 184 11.02 -20.95 -10.94
N ILE A 185 12.12 -21.70 -10.77
CA ILE A 185 13.48 -21.23 -11.00
C ILE A 185 13.65 -20.77 -12.47
N ASN A 186 12.90 -21.34 -13.41
CA ASN A 186 12.92 -20.90 -14.80
C ASN A 186 12.45 -19.46 -14.99
N VAL A 187 11.65 -18.91 -14.06
CA VAL A 187 11.27 -17.50 -14.06
C VAL A 187 12.34 -16.67 -13.38
N ILE A 188 12.68 -17.03 -12.14
CA ILE A 188 13.54 -16.24 -11.25
C ILE A 188 14.92 -15.98 -11.86
N LYS A 189 15.51 -16.98 -12.54
CA LYS A 189 16.85 -16.88 -13.14
C LYS A 189 17.02 -15.75 -14.17
N HIS A 190 15.92 -15.25 -14.74
CA HIS A 190 15.96 -14.16 -15.72
C HIS A 190 15.72 -12.78 -15.10
N TYR A 191 15.21 -12.69 -13.88
CA TYR A 191 14.68 -11.45 -13.29
C TYR A 191 15.71 -10.58 -12.56
N GLY A 192 16.97 -11.00 -12.44
CA GLY A 192 18.02 -10.24 -11.76
C GLY A 192 18.09 -8.75 -12.14
N PRO A 193 18.12 -8.39 -13.44
CA PRO A 193 18.13 -6.98 -13.88
C PRO A 193 16.86 -6.20 -13.50
N ALA A 194 15.70 -6.86 -13.49
CA ALA A 194 14.45 -6.24 -13.09
C ALA A 194 14.43 -5.93 -11.58
N TYR A 195 14.92 -6.83 -10.74
CA TYR A 195 15.09 -6.58 -9.30
C TYR A 195 16.03 -5.41 -9.02
N MET A 196 17.19 -5.36 -9.70
CA MET A 196 18.13 -4.24 -9.54
C MET A 196 17.50 -2.90 -9.95
N THR A 197 16.71 -2.91 -11.03
CA THR A 197 15.98 -1.71 -11.47
C THR A 197 14.90 -1.31 -10.47
N ALA A 198 14.13 -2.26 -9.95
CA ALA A 198 13.09 -2.02 -8.96
C ALA A 198 13.65 -1.40 -7.68
N VAL A 199 14.75 -1.95 -7.15
CA VAL A 199 15.42 -1.44 -5.96
C VAL A 199 16.00 -0.05 -6.20
N GLY A 200 16.63 0.19 -7.34
CA GLY A 200 17.23 1.49 -7.66
C GLY A 200 16.23 2.60 -7.96
N THR A 201 15.10 2.28 -8.60
CA THR A 201 14.10 3.28 -9.02
C THR A 201 12.93 3.44 -8.07
N MET A 202 12.69 2.43 -7.21
CA MET A 202 11.51 2.34 -6.33
C MET A 202 10.18 2.51 -7.08
N SER A 203 10.13 2.13 -8.37
CA SER A 203 8.97 2.33 -9.24
C SER A 203 8.65 1.10 -10.09
N SER A 204 7.44 0.55 -9.92
CA SER A 204 6.93 -0.56 -10.72
C SER A 204 6.82 -0.16 -12.20
N ALA A 205 6.26 1.03 -12.47
CA ALA A 205 6.12 1.56 -13.83
C ALA A 205 7.47 1.72 -14.55
N ALA A 206 8.50 2.21 -13.85
CA ALA A 206 9.85 2.34 -14.42
C ALA A 206 10.53 0.98 -14.65
N THR A 207 10.16 -0.04 -13.87
CA THR A 207 10.74 -1.39 -13.93
C THR A 207 10.11 -2.25 -15.03
N LEU A 208 8.85 -2.00 -15.41
CA LEU A 208 8.09 -2.83 -16.34
C LEU A 208 8.82 -3.15 -17.67
N PRO A 209 9.46 -2.18 -18.37
CA PRO A 209 10.18 -2.48 -19.61
C PRO A 209 11.36 -3.45 -19.41
N VAL A 210 12.02 -3.39 -18.24
CA VAL A 210 13.10 -4.32 -17.89
C VAL A 210 12.54 -5.69 -17.55
N ALA A 211 11.46 -5.74 -16.77
CA ALA A 211 10.78 -6.99 -16.40
C ALA A 211 10.27 -7.76 -17.63
N LEU A 212 9.67 -7.07 -18.61
CA LEU A 212 9.23 -7.68 -19.87
C LEU A 212 10.40 -8.26 -20.66
N ARG A 213 11.51 -7.52 -20.83
CA ARG A 213 12.72 -8.06 -21.48
C ARG A 213 13.28 -9.29 -20.77
N CYS A 214 13.14 -9.37 -19.44
CA CYS A 214 13.56 -10.52 -18.66
C CYS A 214 12.66 -11.73 -18.89
N ILE A 215 11.33 -11.57 -18.76
CA ILE A 215 10.39 -12.68 -18.91
C ILE A 215 10.27 -13.20 -20.34
N HIS A 216 10.55 -12.35 -21.33
CA HIS A 216 10.58 -12.75 -22.75
C HIS A 216 11.64 -13.81 -23.06
N LYS A 217 12.60 -14.04 -22.16
CA LYS A 217 13.60 -15.13 -22.25
C LYS A 217 13.06 -16.47 -21.74
N ASN A 218 11.94 -16.48 -21.03
CA ASN A 218 11.31 -17.68 -20.51
C ASN A 218 10.38 -18.32 -21.57
N GLN A 219 10.53 -19.62 -21.77
CA GLN A 219 9.75 -20.41 -22.75
C GLN A 219 8.56 -21.15 -22.13
N ASP A 220 8.50 -21.25 -20.80
CA ASP A 220 7.45 -21.96 -20.07
C ASP A 220 6.16 -21.14 -19.95
N ILE A 221 6.25 -19.81 -19.98
CA ILE A 221 5.10 -18.90 -19.87
C ILE A 221 4.62 -18.49 -21.27
N PRO A 222 3.33 -18.69 -21.62
CA PRO A 222 2.79 -18.26 -22.91
C PRO A 222 2.97 -16.76 -23.17
N ARG A 223 3.24 -16.40 -24.43
CA ARG A 223 3.58 -15.02 -24.79
C ARG A 223 2.50 -14.00 -24.42
N TYR A 224 1.23 -14.36 -24.60
CA TYR A 224 0.11 -13.49 -24.24
C TYR A 224 0.04 -13.21 -22.72
N ILE A 225 0.49 -14.14 -21.87
CA ILE A 225 0.59 -13.91 -20.42
C ILE A 225 1.68 -12.87 -20.14
N GLN A 226 2.84 -13.02 -20.79
CA GLN A 226 3.97 -12.11 -20.64
C GLN A 226 3.59 -10.68 -21.04
N ASP A 227 2.90 -10.52 -22.17
CA ASP A 227 2.62 -9.20 -22.75
C ASP A 227 1.34 -8.55 -22.21
N PHE A 228 0.48 -9.30 -21.51
CA PHE A 228 -0.80 -8.77 -21.00
C PHE A 228 -0.96 -8.87 -19.48
N VAL A 229 -0.69 -10.02 -18.88
CA VAL A 229 -0.90 -10.22 -17.43
C VAL A 229 0.16 -9.48 -16.62
N ILE A 230 1.42 -9.53 -17.03
CA ILE A 230 2.49 -8.85 -16.29
C ILE A 230 2.28 -7.32 -16.26
N PRO A 231 1.99 -6.65 -17.39
CA PRO A 231 1.63 -5.23 -17.36
C PRO A 231 0.39 -4.92 -16.51
N LEU A 232 -0.64 -5.77 -16.54
CA LEU A 232 -1.83 -5.62 -15.71
C LEU A 232 -1.51 -5.73 -14.21
N CYS A 233 -0.73 -6.74 -13.81
CA CYS A 233 -0.33 -6.96 -12.43
C CYS A 233 0.67 -5.89 -11.93
N ASN A 234 1.42 -5.23 -12.81
CA ASN A 234 2.32 -4.14 -12.45
C ASN A 234 1.61 -2.96 -11.75
N THR A 235 0.30 -2.80 -11.99
CA THR A 235 -0.52 -1.80 -11.31
C THR A 235 -1.48 -2.41 -10.30
N ALA A 236 -2.01 -3.61 -10.55
CA ALA A 236 -3.07 -4.20 -9.72
C ALA A 236 -2.56 -5.13 -8.59
N HIS A 237 -1.32 -5.61 -8.63
CA HIS A 237 -0.81 -6.62 -7.70
C HIS A 237 0.27 -6.07 -6.76
N LEU A 238 -0.14 -5.19 -5.86
CA LEU A 238 0.74 -4.49 -4.91
C LEU A 238 0.94 -5.26 -3.59
N CYS A 239 1.08 -6.58 -3.64
CA CYS A 239 1.12 -7.42 -2.43
C CYS A 239 2.31 -7.12 -1.51
N GLY A 240 3.47 -6.72 -2.05
CA GLY A 240 4.63 -6.30 -1.25
C GLY A 240 4.37 -5.02 -0.45
N SER A 241 3.75 -4.01 -1.06
CA SER A 241 3.35 -2.78 -0.36
C SER A 241 2.36 -3.08 0.76
N VAL A 242 1.35 -3.92 0.48
CA VAL A 242 0.33 -4.31 1.47
C VAL A 242 0.95 -5.08 2.65
N LEU A 243 1.88 -6.00 2.38
CA LEU A 243 2.65 -6.72 3.41
C LEU A 243 3.47 -5.75 4.26
N THR A 244 4.18 -4.84 3.61
CA THR A 244 5.00 -3.80 4.26
C THR A 244 4.16 -2.96 5.20
N GLU A 245 3.10 -2.35 4.69
CA GLU A 245 2.22 -1.45 5.44
C GLU A 245 1.57 -2.16 6.62
N THR A 246 1.16 -3.42 6.45
CA THR A 246 0.58 -4.21 7.56
C THR A 246 1.56 -4.39 8.71
N PHE A 247 2.83 -4.70 8.43
CA PHE A 247 3.86 -4.78 9.47
C PHE A 247 4.13 -3.42 10.12
N PHE A 248 4.24 -2.35 9.32
CA PHE A 248 4.52 -1.02 9.82
C PHE A 248 3.41 -0.50 10.72
N VAL A 249 2.14 -0.62 10.35
CA VAL A 249 1.05 -0.16 11.23
C VAL A 249 1.02 -0.95 12.54
N MET A 250 1.26 -2.26 12.51
CA MET A 250 1.31 -3.02 13.76
C MET A 250 2.48 -2.59 14.65
N ALA A 251 3.64 -2.38 14.06
CA ALA A 251 4.82 -1.93 14.77
C ALA A 251 4.66 -0.51 15.34
N VAL A 252 4.20 0.44 14.52
CA VAL A 252 3.97 1.82 14.93
C VAL A 252 2.92 1.87 16.03
N SER A 253 1.85 1.09 15.93
CA SER A 253 0.85 0.99 16.99
C SER A 253 1.45 0.49 18.31
N GLN A 254 2.31 -0.53 18.26
CA GLN A 254 2.99 -1.03 19.46
C GLN A 254 3.98 0.00 20.04
N ILE A 255 4.68 0.76 19.19
CA ILE A 255 5.67 1.75 19.60
C ILE A 255 5.02 2.99 20.22
N LEU A 256 3.96 3.50 19.59
CA LEU A 256 3.32 4.77 19.98
C LEU A 256 2.21 4.59 21.01
N TYR A 257 1.38 3.57 20.82
CA TYR A 257 0.17 3.37 21.64
C TYR A 257 0.34 2.23 22.66
N GLY A 258 1.49 1.55 22.65
CA GLY A 258 1.83 0.49 23.60
C GLY A 258 1.11 -0.84 23.35
N THR A 259 0.25 -0.91 22.33
CA THR A 259 -0.57 -2.08 22.03
C THR A 259 -0.66 -2.32 20.54
N LEU A 260 -0.72 -3.59 20.13
CA LEU A 260 -1.10 -3.95 18.78
C LEU A 260 -2.56 -3.60 18.51
N PRO A 261 -2.93 -3.25 17.27
CA PRO A 261 -4.33 -2.99 16.94
C PRO A 261 -5.18 -4.25 17.19
N PRO A 262 -6.44 -4.14 17.62
CA PRO A 262 -7.34 -5.28 17.81
C PRO A 262 -7.52 -6.11 16.53
N LEU A 263 -7.68 -7.43 16.68
CA LEU A 263 -7.83 -8.36 15.56
C LEU A 263 -8.95 -7.93 14.59
N THR A 264 -10.09 -7.48 15.10
CA THR A 264 -11.23 -7.02 14.29
C THR A 264 -10.88 -5.80 13.44
N GLN A 265 -10.10 -4.86 13.99
CA GLN A 265 -9.62 -3.70 13.22
C GLN A 265 -8.62 -4.14 12.16
N MET A 266 -7.70 -5.05 12.50
CA MET A 266 -6.73 -5.58 11.54
C MET A 266 -7.39 -6.36 10.40
N ILE A 267 -8.39 -7.20 10.66
CA ILE A 267 -9.14 -7.90 9.62
C ILE A 267 -9.80 -6.90 8.67
N THR A 268 -10.44 -5.86 9.22
CA THR A 268 -11.05 -4.80 8.41
C THR A 268 -10.00 -4.06 7.59
N PHE A 269 -8.89 -3.69 8.22
CA PHE A 269 -7.76 -3.01 7.61
C PHE A 269 -7.20 -3.81 6.42
N ILE A 270 -6.90 -5.09 6.57
CA ILE A 270 -6.27 -5.89 5.49
C ILE A 270 -7.18 -6.13 4.29
N LEU A 271 -8.50 -6.27 4.52
CA LEU A 271 -9.47 -6.44 3.43
C LEU A 271 -9.58 -5.15 2.61
N LEU A 272 -9.67 -4.01 3.29
CA LEU A 272 -9.69 -2.71 2.63
C LEU A 272 -8.36 -2.42 1.95
N LEU A 273 -7.25 -2.65 2.64
CA LEU A 273 -5.91 -2.43 2.10
C LEU A 273 -5.67 -3.28 0.83
N GLY A 274 -6.17 -4.51 0.78
CA GLY A 274 -6.15 -5.32 -0.43
C GLY A 274 -6.91 -4.67 -1.60
N LEU A 275 -8.09 -4.09 -1.36
CA LEU A 275 -8.87 -3.37 -2.37
C LEU A 275 -8.13 -2.13 -2.88
N PHE A 276 -7.54 -1.37 -1.96
CA PHE A 276 -6.71 -0.22 -2.30
C PHE A 276 -5.44 -0.63 -3.06
N GLY A 277 -4.82 -1.74 -2.71
CA GLY A 277 -3.67 -2.28 -3.43
C GLY A 277 -3.97 -2.65 -4.89
N VAL A 278 -5.24 -2.94 -5.23
CA VAL A 278 -5.69 -3.16 -6.61
C VAL A 278 -5.99 -1.84 -7.33
N ALA A 279 -6.54 -0.86 -6.61
CA ALA A 279 -6.97 0.43 -7.15
C ALA A 279 -5.87 1.51 -7.19
N ALA A 280 -4.79 1.32 -6.43
CA ALA A 280 -3.74 2.33 -6.27
C ALA A 280 -2.87 2.47 -7.53
N PRO A 281 -2.39 3.68 -7.84
CA PRO A 281 -1.48 3.90 -8.95
C PRO A 281 -0.10 3.29 -8.63
N GLY A 282 0.53 2.67 -9.63
CA GLY A 282 1.90 2.12 -9.54
C GLY A 282 3.01 3.18 -9.57
N VAL A 283 2.83 4.29 -8.84
CA VAL A 283 3.78 5.41 -8.72
C VAL A 283 4.40 5.43 -7.32
N PRO A 284 5.59 6.04 -7.12
CA PRO A 284 6.22 6.13 -5.81
C PRO A 284 5.27 6.70 -4.74
N GLY A 285 5.14 5.98 -3.62
CA GLY A 285 4.24 6.36 -2.52
C GLY A 285 2.75 6.17 -2.79
N GLY A 286 2.34 5.66 -3.96
CA GLY A 286 0.94 5.54 -4.36
C GLY A 286 0.08 4.70 -3.41
N THR A 287 0.59 3.55 -2.96
CA THR A 287 -0.12 2.67 -2.01
C THR A 287 -0.23 3.31 -0.62
N VAL A 288 0.87 3.86 -0.11
CA VAL A 288 0.91 4.55 1.19
C VAL A 288 -0.08 5.70 1.22
N MET A 289 -0.08 6.56 0.20
CA MET A 289 -1.01 7.70 0.11
C MET A 289 -2.47 7.26 0.10
N ALA A 290 -2.77 6.12 -0.53
CA ALA A 290 -4.11 5.57 -0.60
C ALA A 290 -4.50 4.90 0.73
N SER A 291 -3.55 4.28 1.44
CA SER A 291 -3.79 3.63 2.72
C SER A 291 -3.84 4.57 3.92
N LEU A 292 -3.29 5.80 3.83
CA LEU A 292 -3.39 6.84 4.86
C LEU A 292 -4.83 7.01 5.40
N GLY A 293 -5.81 6.91 4.49
CA GLY A 293 -7.21 6.94 4.87
C GLY A 293 -7.57 5.79 5.81
N ILE A 294 -7.27 4.57 5.41
CA ILE A 294 -7.61 3.39 6.21
C ILE A 294 -6.83 3.39 7.52
N ILE A 295 -5.57 3.82 7.51
CA ILE A 295 -4.72 3.94 8.70
C ILE A 295 -5.35 4.90 9.72
N THR A 296 -5.73 6.11 9.28
CA THR A 296 -6.37 7.09 10.18
C THR A 296 -7.80 6.74 10.55
N GLY A 297 -8.59 6.21 9.61
CA GLY A 297 -10.03 5.98 9.77
C GLY A 297 -10.40 4.64 10.41
N VAL A 298 -9.56 3.60 10.27
CA VAL A 298 -9.81 2.26 10.82
C VAL A 298 -8.93 1.99 12.03
N LEU A 299 -7.65 2.35 11.96
CA LEU A 299 -6.70 2.12 13.06
C LEU A 299 -6.60 3.32 14.03
N GLY A 300 -7.11 4.49 13.64
CA GLY A 300 -7.18 5.65 14.53
C GLY A 300 -5.85 6.37 14.73
N PHE A 301 -4.90 6.23 13.80
CA PHE A 301 -3.58 6.82 13.95
C PHE A 301 -3.65 8.35 13.89
N ASP A 302 -2.90 8.99 14.79
CA ASP A 302 -2.71 10.43 14.81
C ASP A 302 -1.60 10.87 13.84
N GLN A 303 -1.25 12.16 13.85
CA GLN A 303 -0.25 12.69 12.92
C GLN A 303 1.13 12.06 13.11
N ALA A 304 1.49 11.74 14.36
CA ALA A 304 2.75 11.09 14.69
C ALA A 304 2.77 9.65 14.14
N GLY A 305 1.68 8.89 14.33
CA GLY A 305 1.55 7.55 13.79
C GLY A 305 1.54 7.48 12.26
N VAL A 306 1.02 8.50 11.59
CA VAL A 306 1.03 8.58 10.11
C VAL A 306 2.40 8.97 9.55
N ALA A 307 3.20 9.72 10.31
CA ALA A 307 4.52 10.16 9.88
C ALA A 307 5.61 9.10 10.04
N MET A 308 5.43 8.17 10.98
CA MET A 308 6.31 7.00 11.19
C MET A 308 6.06 5.90 10.18
#